data_AF-A0A1F2QN51-F1
#
_entry.id   AF-A0A1F2QN51-F1
#
_cell.length_a   1.000
_cell.length_b   1.000
_cell.length_c   1.000
_cell.angle_alpha   90.00
_cell.angle_beta   90.00
_cell.angle_gamma   90.00
#
_symmetry.space_group_name_H-M   'P 1'
#
loop_
_entity.id
_entity.type
_entity.pdbx_description
1 polymer ?
#
loop_
_entity_poly.entity_id
_entity_poly.type
_entity_poly.pdbx_seq_one_letter_code
_entity_poly.pdbx_strand_id
1 'polypeptide(L)'
;MSELIARPGKKAKASVTIGHALLDAVDEVAGTARRSALVEHAVRRYLTYLVRSARRERELALLDTHAARLNAAAALAIADQAEPDAG
;
A
#
# COMPACT_ATOMS: atom_id res chain seq x y z
N MET A 1 -1.80 -11.44 -4.29
CA MET A 1 -2.84 -10.41 -4.05
C MET A 1 -3.16 -9.60 -5.31
N SER A 2 -2.18 -8.99 -5.99
CA SER A 2 -2.43 -8.24 -7.23
C SER A 2 -3.09 -9.07 -8.34
N GLU A 3 -2.73 -10.35 -8.49
CA GLU A 3 -3.35 -11.23 -9.49
C GLU A 3 -4.82 -11.53 -9.22
N LEU A 4 -5.24 -11.63 -7.95
CA LEU A 4 -6.64 -11.84 -7.59
C LEU A 4 -7.49 -10.62 -7.98
N ILE A 5 -6.94 -9.42 -7.85
CA ILE A 5 -7.60 -8.19 -8.26
C ILE A 5 -7.64 -8.12 -9.80
N ALA A 6 -6.58 -8.50 -10.51
CA ALA A 6 -6.51 -8.40 -11.97
C ALA A 6 -7.30 -9.49 -12.72
N ARG A 7 -7.71 -10.57 -12.05
CA ARG A 7 -8.34 -11.73 -12.70
C ARG A 7 -9.70 -11.36 -13.33
N PRO A 8 -9.91 -11.60 -14.63
CA PRO A 8 -11.24 -11.52 -15.22
C PRO A 8 -12.11 -12.65 -14.66
N GLY A 9 -13.34 -12.34 -14.27
CA GLY A 9 -14.27 -13.30 -13.70
C GLY A 9 -15.72 -12.85 -13.87
N LYS A 10 -16.65 -13.81 -13.79
CA LYS A 10 -18.09 -13.49 -13.78
C LYS A 10 -18.42 -12.71 -12.51
N LYS A 11 -19.25 -11.66 -12.65
CA LYS A 11 -19.75 -10.91 -11.50
C LYS A 11 -20.64 -11.82 -10.65
N ALA A 12 -20.41 -11.82 -9.34
CA ALA A 12 -21.26 -12.48 -8.36
C ALA A 12 -22.14 -11.42 -7.67
N LYS A 13 -23.40 -11.76 -7.40
CA LYS A 13 -24.25 -10.91 -6.55
C LYS A 13 -23.75 -11.01 -5.12
N ALA A 14 -23.51 -9.87 -4.50
CA ALA A 14 -23.14 -9.74 -3.11
C ALA A 14 -24.02 -8.69 -2.44
N SER A 15 -24.45 -8.95 -1.21
CA SER A 15 -25.14 -7.96 -0.37
C SER A 15 -24.14 -7.37 0.60
N VAL A 16 -24.09 -6.04 0.68
CA VAL A 16 -23.23 -5.30 1.60
C VAL A 16 -24.06 -4.22 2.28
N THR A 17 -23.79 -3.97 3.57
CA THR A 17 -24.43 -2.87 4.29
C THR A 17 -23.64 -1.59 4.01
N ILE A 18 -24.33 -0.54 3.56
CA ILE A 18 -23.77 0.78 3.25
C ILE A 18 -24.68 1.83 3.89
N GLY A 19 -24.08 2.90 4.42
CA GLY A 19 -24.81 4.04 4.97
C GLY A 19 -25.62 4.76 3.88
N HIS A 20 -26.85 5.16 4.22
CA HIS A 20 -27.80 5.71 3.23
C HIS A 20 -27.25 6.92 2.49
N ALA A 21 -26.68 7.89 3.20
CA ALA A 21 -26.10 9.09 2.58
C ALA A 21 -24.96 8.77 1.58
N LEU A 22 -24.18 7.71 1.83
CA LEU A 22 -23.14 7.28 0.88
C LEU A 22 -23.77 6.61 -0.35
N LEU A 23 -24.83 5.83 -0.16
CA LEU A 23 -25.58 5.23 -1.27
C LEU A 23 -26.19 6.32 -2.16
N ASP A 24 -26.77 7.36 -1.55
CA ASP A 24 -27.35 8.51 -2.25
C ASP A 24 -26.28 9.26 -3.05
N ALA A 25 -25.11 9.52 -2.45
CA ALA A 25 -23.99 10.17 -3.15
C ALA A 25 -23.49 9.33 -4.34
N VAL A 26 -23.42 8.00 -4.20
CA VAL A 26 -23.07 7.10 -5.30
C VAL A 26 -24.12 7.18 -6.40
N ASP A 27 -25.39 7.25 -6.04
CA ASP A 27 -26.50 7.38 -6.99
C ASP A 27 -26.53 8.74 -7.69
N GLU A 28 -26.19 9.82 -7.00
CA GLU A 28 -26.06 11.15 -7.59
C GLU A 28 -24.94 11.18 -8.65
N VAL A 29 -23.79 10.56 -8.36
CA VAL A 29 -22.63 10.58 -9.26
C VAL A 29 -22.79 9.63 -10.45
N ALA A 30 -23.26 8.41 -10.22
CA ALA A 30 -23.29 7.37 -11.25
C ALA A 30 -24.68 7.11 -11.84
N GLY A 31 -25.74 7.48 -11.13
CA GLY A 31 -27.09 6.96 -11.34
C GLY A 31 -27.24 5.54 -10.80
N THR A 32 -28.46 5.19 -10.40
CA THR A 32 -28.80 3.88 -9.81
C THR A 32 -28.41 2.69 -10.69
N ALA A 33 -28.52 2.83 -12.02
CA ALA A 33 -28.15 1.80 -12.99
C ALA A 33 -26.65 1.48 -13.04
N ARG A 34 -25.78 2.46 -12.70
CA ARG A 34 -24.32 2.30 -12.72
C ARG A 34 -23.70 2.26 -11.33
N ARG A 35 -24.52 2.29 -10.27
CA ARG A 35 -24.10 2.19 -8.86
C ARG A 35 -23.12 1.04 -8.62
N SER A 36 -23.48 -0.17 -9.05
CA SER A 36 -22.64 -1.36 -8.83
C SER A 36 -21.29 -1.26 -9.56
N ALA A 37 -21.26 -0.64 -10.74
CA ALA A 37 -20.02 -0.43 -11.47
C ALA A 37 -19.11 0.60 -10.78
N LEU A 38 -19.68 1.69 -10.25
CA LEU A 38 -18.93 2.68 -9.49
C LEU A 38 -18.34 2.07 -8.20
N VAL A 39 -19.15 1.33 -7.44
CA VAL A 39 -18.70 0.63 -6.23
C VAL A 39 -17.60 -0.38 -6.56
N GLU A 40 -17.77 -1.18 -7.61
CA GLU A 40 -16.74 -2.14 -8.04
C GLU A 40 -15.42 -1.43 -8.41
N HIS A 41 -15.49 -0.33 -9.15
CA HIS A 41 -14.31 0.45 -9.52
C HIS A 41 -13.61 1.04 -8.30
N ALA A 42 -14.36 1.63 -7.36
CA ALA A 42 -13.83 2.22 -6.14
C ALA A 42 -13.14 1.17 -5.27
N VAL A 43 -13.78 0.03 -5.03
CA VAL A 43 -13.22 -1.08 -4.25
C VAL A 43 -11.94 -1.62 -4.92
N ARG A 44 -11.97 -1.84 -6.24
CA ARG A 44 -10.79 -2.29 -7.01
C ARG A 44 -9.62 -1.32 -6.88
N ARG A 45 -9.88 -0.02 -6.99
CA ARG A 45 -8.86 1.03 -6.85
C ARG A 45 -8.28 1.05 -5.44
N TYR A 46 -9.14 0.95 -4.42
CA TYR A 46 -8.71 0.94 -3.03
C TYR A 46 -7.87 -0.31 -2.69
N LEU A 47 -8.29 -1.49 -3.12
CA LEU A 47 -7.51 -2.72 -2.91
C LEU A 47 -6.16 -2.67 -3.63
N THR A 48 -6.12 -2.11 -4.84
CA THR A 48 -4.86 -1.91 -5.57
C THR A 48 -3.93 -0.96 -4.81
N TYR A 49 -4.48 0.12 -4.26
CA TYR A 49 -3.74 1.06 -3.43
C TYR A 49 -3.15 0.35 -2.20
N LEU A 50 -3.97 -0.39 -1.43
CA LEU A 50 -3.51 -1.09 -0.23
C LEU A 50 -2.37 -2.08 -0.52
N VAL A 51 -2.47 -2.85 -1.61
CA VAL A 51 -1.41 -3.78 -2.01
C VAL A 51 -0.11 -3.05 -2.36
N ARG A 52 -0.21 -1.91 -3.05
CA ARG A 52 0.97 -1.11 -3.41
C ARG A 52 1.60 -0.44 -2.19
N SER A 53 0.79 0.07 -1.27
CA SER A 53 1.27 0.69 -0.03
C SER A 53 1.97 -0.33 0.87
N ALA A 54 1.37 -1.50 1.09
CA ALA A 54 1.99 -2.57 1.87
C ALA A 54 3.33 -3.06 1.26
N ARG A 55 3.44 -3.06 -0.08
CA ARG A 55 4.71 -3.36 -0.74
C ARG A 55 5.74 -2.26 -0.50
N ARG A 56 5.34 -1.00 -0.64
CA ARG A 56 6.22 0.16 -0.42
C ARG A 56 6.74 0.23 1.01
N GLU A 57 5.89 0.00 2.01
CA GLU A 57 6.29 -0.01 3.42
C GLU A 57 7.31 -1.11 3.72
N ARG A 58 7.12 -2.31 3.16
CA ARG A 58 8.10 -3.40 3.29
C ARG A 58 9.44 -3.06 2.63
N GLU A 59 9.39 -2.44 1.46
CA GLU A 59 10.59 -2.03 0.73
C GLU A 59 11.38 -0.95 1.48
N LEU A 60 10.68 0.05 2.02
CA LEU A 60 11.27 1.07 2.90
C LEU A 60 11.93 0.45 4.13
N ALA A 61 11.25 -0.47 4.81
CA ALA A 61 11.79 -1.14 6.00
C ALA A 61 13.09 -1.91 5.70
N LEU A 62 13.19 -2.54 4.52
CA LEU A 62 14.43 -3.21 4.09
C LEU A 62 15.55 -2.20 3.79
N LEU A 63 15.22 -1.09 3.14
CA LEU A 63 16.18 -0.01 2.86
C LEU A 63 16.73 0.60 4.15
N ASP A 64 15.86 0.91 5.11
CA ASP A 64 16.22 1.48 6.40
C ASP A 64 17.12 0.52 7.19
N THR A 65 16.82 -0.78 7.17
CA THR A 65 17.68 -1.80 7.80
C THR A 65 19.08 -1.82 7.17
N HIS A 66 19.15 -1.71 5.85
CA HIS A 66 20.43 -1.68 5.14
C HIS A 66 21.22 -0.40 5.45
N ALA A 67 20.54 0.75 5.46
CA ALA A 67 21.14 2.03 5.82
C ALA A 67 21.68 2.01 7.27
N ALA A 68 20.91 1.47 8.22
CA ALA A 68 21.35 1.31 9.60
C ALA A 68 22.62 0.46 9.71
N ARG A 69 22.70 -0.65 8.97
CA ARG A 69 23.89 -1.51 8.94
C ARG A 69 25.10 -0.78 8.35
N LEU A 70 24.91 -0.05 7.25
CA LEU A 70 25.99 0.74 6.63
C LEU A 70 26.47 1.85 7.56
N ASN A 71 25.55 2.56 8.21
CA ASN A 71 25.87 3.61 9.16
C ASN A 71 26.66 3.07 10.36
N ALA A 72 26.26 1.91 10.89
CA ALA A 72 27.00 1.25 11.97
C ALA A 72 28.43 0.85 11.55
N ALA A 73 28.58 0.28 10.34
CA ALA A 73 29.90 -0.08 9.80
C ALA A 73 30.79 1.15 9.57
N ALA A 74 30.21 2.24 9.04
CA ALA A 74 30.92 3.50 8.85
C ALA A 74 31.36 4.11 10.18
N ALA A 75 30.50 4.09 11.21
CA ALA A 75 30.84 4.57 12.54
C ALA A 75 31.99 3.76 13.17
N LEU A 76 32.00 2.44 12.99
CA LEU A 76 33.12 1.59 13.43
C LEU A 76 34.41 1.91 12.68
N ALA A 77 34.37 2.08 11.36
CA ALA A 77 35.55 2.43 10.57
C ALA A 77 36.12 3.80 10.93
N ILE A 78 35.25 4.78 11.23
CA ILE A 78 35.67 6.11 11.71
C ILE A 78 36.31 5.99 13.10
N ALA A 79 35.75 5.17 13.99
CA ALA A 79 36.32 4.94 15.32
C ALA A 79 37.71 4.28 15.24
N ASP A 80 37.89 3.31 14.35
CA ASP A 80 39.17 2.64 14.07
C ASP A 80 40.23 3.63 13.54
N GLN A 81 39.82 4.58 12.69
CA GLN A 81 40.70 5.63 12.17
C GLN A 81 40.93 6.82 13.14
N ALA A 82 40.09 6.96 14.16
CA ALA A 82 40.24 7.96 15.20
C ALA A 82 41.25 7.55 16.30
N GLU A 83 41.78 6.33 16.24
CA GLU A 83 43.05 5.99 16.88
C GLU A 83 44.23 6.32 15.96
N PRO A 84 44.85 7.49 16.14
CA PRO A 84 46.30 7.57 15.99
C PRO A 84 46.98 8.19 17.22
N ASP A 85 48.16 7.62 17.51
CA ASP A 85 49.23 8.08 18.42
C ASP A 85 48.96 7.98 19.94
N ALA A 86 48.88 6.73 20.44
CA ALA A 86 49.35 6.43 21.79
C ALA A 86 50.84 6.04 21.74
N GLY A 87 51.73 7.05 21.70
CA GLY A 87 53.12 6.96 22.16
C GLY A 87 54.16 6.46 21.17
#